data_AF-A0A1A2PWS0-F1
#
_entry.id   AF-A0A1A2PWS0-F1
#
_cell.length_a   1.000
_cell.length_b   1.000
_cell.length_c   1.000
_cell.angle_alpha   90.00
_cell.angle_beta   90.00
_cell.angle_gamma   90.00
#
_symmetry.space_group_name_H-M   'P 1'
#
loop_
_entity.id
_entity.type
_entity.pdbx_description
1 polymer ?
#
loop_
_entity_poly.entity_id
_entity_poly.type
_entity_poly.pdbx_seq_one_letter_code
_entity_poly.pdbx_strand_id
1 'polypeptide(L)'
;MFGRRDLSKVGTRAFADVLAAEQSAISVTVGNPNLVNNTEVRWKLLLRVTPEGEAPFDASVTALLPQLSPPRPGLRLAVLYDPKDHSRVQLDHRPAATADAAIDAVTAARPDLAGAQVMGMPMTDVIRRAISDPTAFREEMMRRGAEMQQQAFGAAMPAPAAQARQDPIERLERLAALKERGLLTDEEFEQQKRKILGE
;
A
#
# COMPACT_ATOMS: atom_id res chain seq x y z
N MET A 1 34.61 21.86 20.48
CA MET A 1 35.09 21.29 19.20
C MET A 1 34.32 21.97 18.07
N PHE A 2 35.02 22.63 17.16
CA PHE A 2 34.44 23.44 16.08
C PHE A 2 33.50 22.63 15.18
N GLY A 3 32.37 23.27 14.82
CA GLY A 3 31.26 22.70 14.08
C GLY A 3 31.69 22.11 12.74
N ARG A 4 31.80 20.77 12.70
CA ARG A 4 31.89 20.03 11.45
C ARG A 4 30.56 20.24 10.72
N ARG A 5 30.60 20.92 9.57
CA ARG A 5 29.40 21.15 8.75
C ARG A 5 28.78 19.81 8.39
N ASP A 6 27.48 19.69 8.63
CA ASP A 6 26.71 18.49 8.31
C ASP A 6 26.65 18.31 6.80
N LEU A 7 27.14 17.17 6.29
CA LEU A 7 27.15 16.88 4.85
C LEU A 7 25.72 16.75 4.30
N SER A 8 24.70 16.60 5.15
CA SER A 8 23.30 16.64 4.73
C SER A 8 22.92 18.01 4.13
N LYS A 9 23.65 19.07 4.50
CA LYS A 9 23.40 20.46 4.05
C LYS A 9 24.40 20.95 3.00
N VAL A 10 25.62 20.43 3.01
CA VAL A 10 26.73 20.95 2.17
C VAL A 10 27.46 19.89 1.34
N GLY A 11 27.10 18.62 1.49
CA GLY A 11 27.74 17.52 0.79
C GLY A 11 27.30 17.44 -0.68
N THR A 12 28.22 16.99 -1.53
CA THR A 12 27.95 16.69 -2.94
C THR A 12 27.48 15.24 -3.06
N ARG A 13 26.47 15.01 -3.90
CA ARG A 13 25.93 13.67 -4.14
C ARG A 13 26.83 12.88 -5.09
N ALA A 14 27.06 11.62 -4.75
CA ALA A 14 27.70 10.65 -5.62
C ALA A 14 27.10 9.27 -5.39
N PHE A 15 27.40 8.34 -6.28
CA PHE A 15 27.14 6.92 -6.03
C PHE A 15 28.41 6.24 -5.54
N ALA A 16 28.25 5.25 -4.69
CA ALA A 16 29.34 4.44 -4.22
C ALA A 16 29.00 2.95 -4.26
N ASP A 17 29.96 2.14 -4.70
CA ASP A 17 29.83 0.69 -4.65
C ASP A 17 30.43 0.17 -3.35
N VAL A 18 29.71 -0.71 -2.66
CA VAL A 18 30.22 -1.38 -1.46
C VAL A 18 31.31 -2.35 -1.89
N LEU A 19 32.53 -2.17 -1.40
CA LEU A 19 33.64 -3.11 -1.59
C LEU A 19 33.66 -4.17 -0.49
N ALA A 20 33.42 -3.75 0.75
CA ALA A 20 33.35 -4.63 1.91
C ALA A 20 32.36 -4.08 2.94
N ALA A 21 31.78 -4.98 3.72
CA ALA A 21 30.88 -4.65 4.80
C ALA A 21 31.19 -5.50 6.03
N GLU A 22 31.54 -4.84 7.13
CA GLU A 22 31.81 -5.46 8.41
C GLU A 22 30.72 -5.05 9.41
N GLN A 23 30.00 -6.02 9.93
CA GLN A 23 29.03 -5.79 10.99
C GLN A 23 29.75 -5.60 12.32
N SER A 24 29.43 -4.55 13.06
CA SER A 24 29.87 -4.43 14.45
C SER A 24 28.90 -5.14 15.40
N ALA A 25 29.37 -5.49 16.60
CA ALA A 25 28.52 -6.07 17.65
C ALA A 25 27.50 -5.08 18.25
N ILE A 26 27.45 -3.84 17.77
CA ILE A 26 26.57 -2.78 18.27
C ILE A 26 25.28 -2.73 17.44
N SER A 27 24.17 -3.11 18.05
CA SER A 27 22.81 -2.94 17.51
C SER A 27 22.08 -1.79 18.21
N VAL A 28 21.34 -0.99 17.46
CA VAL A 28 20.48 0.09 17.96
C VAL A 28 19.04 -0.22 17.55
N THR A 29 18.17 -0.45 18.52
CA THR A 29 16.73 -0.67 18.29
C THR A 29 15.98 0.61 18.62
N VAL A 30 15.23 1.17 17.66
CA VAL A 30 14.44 2.38 17.86
C VAL A 30 12.96 2.04 17.77
N GLY A 31 12.24 2.11 18.90
CA GLY A 31 10.80 1.83 18.97
C GLY A 31 10.46 0.47 19.58
N ASN A 32 9.34 -0.14 19.16
CA ASN A 32 8.88 -1.42 19.72
C ASN A 32 9.86 -2.56 19.34
N PRO A 33 10.54 -3.20 20.31
CA PRO A 33 11.56 -4.22 20.05
C PRO A 33 11.00 -5.52 19.46
N ASN A 34 9.67 -5.72 19.49
CA ASN A 34 9.03 -6.87 18.85
C ASN A 34 8.88 -6.72 17.33
N LEU A 35 9.15 -5.53 16.78
CA LEU A 35 9.17 -5.28 15.35
C LEU A 35 10.61 -5.40 14.86
N VAL A 36 10.98 -6.57 14.33
CA VAL A 36 12.34 -6.88 13.83
C VAL A 36 12.84 -5.86 12.80
N ASN A 37 11.92 -5.20 12.09
CA ASN A 37 12.22 -4.17 11.09
C ASN A 37 12.71 -2.83 11.69
N ASN A 38 12.61 -2.64 13.00
CA ASN A 38 13.04 -1.43 13.72
C ASN A 38 14.44 -1.55 14.35
N THR A 39 15.12 -2.67 14.13
CA THR A 39 16.49 -2.90 14.60
C THR A 39 17.48 -2.52 13.51
N GLU A 40 18.26 -1.49 13.77
CA GLU A 40 19.41 -1.13 12.95
C GLU A 40 20.68 -1.70 13.57
N VAL A 41 21.59 -2.15 12.73
CA VAL A 41 22.91 -2.59 13.16
C VAL A 41 23.94 -1.62 12.63
N ARG A 42 24.97 -1.34 13.43
CA ARG A 42 26.09 -0.51 13.00
C ARG A 42 27.03 -1.33 12.12
N TRP A 43 27.18 -0.88 10.88
CA TRP A 43 28.09 -1.44 9.88
C TRP A 43 29.26 -0.50 9.64
N LYS A 44 30.44 -1.07 9.43
CA LYS A 44 31.60 -0.41 8.86
C LYS A 44 31.70 -0.85 7.40
N LEU A 45 31.51 0.10 6.50
CA LEU A 45 31.52 -0.12 5.05
C LEU A 45 32.82 0.42 4.48
N LEU A 46 33.40 -0.33 3.54
CA LEU A 46 34.38 0.18 2.61
C LEU A 46 33.65 0.45 1.30
N LEU A 47 33.65 1.71 0.88
CA LEU A 47 32.91 2.18 -0.27
C LEU A 47 33.88 2.73 -1.32
N ARG A 48 33.63 2.41 -2.59
CA ARG A 48 34.27 3.07 -3.72
C ARG A 48 33.34 4.13 -4.27
N VAL A 49 33.60 5.39 -3.92
CA VAL A 49 32.80 6.53 -4.36
C VAL A 49 33.20 6.90 -5.78
N THR A 50 32.21 7.07 -6.65
CA THR A 50 32.38 7.50 -8.04
C THR A 50 31.60 8.79 -8.27
N PRO A 51 32.20 9.96 -8.02
CA PRO A 51 31.57 11.24 -8.31
C PRO A 51 31.54 11.53 -9.81
N GLU A 52 30.57 12.34 -10.25
CA GLU A 52 30.53 12.83 -11.63
C GLU A 52 31.58 13.91 -11.84
N GLY A 53 32.56 13.66 -12.72
CA GLY A 53 33.61 14.62 -13.07
C GLY A 53 34.89 14.57 -12.23
N GLU A 54 34.98 13.65 -11.25
CA GLU A 54 36.20 13.40 -10.46
C GLU A 54 36.64 11.94 -10.56
N ALA A 55 37.90 11.66 -10.23
CA ALA A 55 38.40 10.29 -10.16
C ALA A 55 37.71 9.53 -9.00
N PRO A 56 37.37 8.24 -9.18
CA PRO A 56 36.83 7.43 -8.09
C PRO A 56 37.84 7.31 -6.94
N PHE A 57 37.32 7.32 -5.70
CA PHE A 57 38.14 7.20 -4.50
C PHE A 57 37.48 6.25 -3.49
N ASP A 58 38.30 5.68 -2.61
CA ASP A 58 37.83 4.76 -1.59
C ASP A 58 37.64 5.50 -0.25
N ALA A 59 36.53 5.21 0.43
CA ALA A 59 36.21 5.81 1.73
C ALA A 59 35.63 4.76 2.69
N SER A 60 35.98 4.87 3.97
CA SER A 60 35.36 4.06 5.02
C SER A 60 34.26 4.85 5.70
N VAL A 61 33.06 4.28 5.73
CA VAL A 61 31.87 4.90 6.33
C VAL A 61 31.32 3.98 7.40
N THR A 62 30.88 4.57 8.50
CA THR A 62 30.10 3.86 9.51
C THR A 62 28.65 4.29 9.41
N ALA A 63 27.74 3.34 9.26
CA ALA A 63 26.32 3.62 9.14
C ALA A 63 25.48 2.61 9.91
N LEU A 64 24.31 3.07 10.37
CA LEU A 64 23.25 2.21 10.88
C LEU A 64 22.40 1.77 9.68
N LEU A 65 22.26 0.46 9.49
CA LEU A 65 21.43 -0.12 8.43
C LEU A 65 20.49 -1.18 9.01
N PRO A 66 19.30 -1.39 8.41
CA PRO A 66 18.35 -2.38 8.89
C PRO A 66 18.96 -3.79 8.94
N GLN A 67 18.72 -4.51 10.04
CA GLN A 67 19.28 -5.85 10.26
C GLN A 67 18.90 -6.85 9.16
N LEU A 68 17.70 -6.72 8.59
CA LEU A 68 17.15 -7.66 7.60
C LEU A 68 17.75 -7.48 6.19
N SER A 69 18.49 -6.40 5.94
CA SER A 69 19.08 -6.08 4.65
C SER A 69 20.58 -5.79 4.81
N PRO A 70 21.41 -6.83 5.05
CA PRO A 70 22.84 -6.65 5.19
C PRO A 70 23.45 -6.13 3.88
N PRO A 71 24.29 -5.08 3.93
CA PRO A 71 24.97 -4.57 2.75
C PRO A 71 25.95 -5.61 2.21
N ARG A 72 25.91 -5.86 0.90
CA ARG A 72 26.80 -6.83 0.23
C ARG A 72 27.81 -6.10 -0.66
N PRO A 73 29.01 -6.66 -0.86
CA PRO A 73 29.90 -6.18 -1.91
C PRO A 73 29.19 -6.11 -3.27
N GLY A 74 29.40 -5.02 -4.01
CA GLY A 74 28.71 -4.71 -5.26
C GLY A 74 27.36 -3.98 -5.11
N LEU A 75 26.86 -3.79 -3.88
CA LEU A 75 25.68 -2.95 -3.65
C LEU A 75 26.02 -1.49 -3.92
N ARG A 76 25.26 -0.83 -4.79
CA ARG A 76 25.41 0.59 -5.09
C ARG A 76 24.53 1.44 -4.18
N LEU A 77 25.13 2.39 -3.48
CA LEU A 77 24.49 3.27 -2.51
C LEU A 77 24.67 4.74 -2.90
N ALA A 78 23.67 5.57 -2.59
CA ALA A 78 23.81 7.01 -2.69
C ALA A 78 24.57 7.54 -1.46
N VAL A 79 25.60 8.35 -1.70
CA VAL A 79 26.43 8.96 -0.66
C VAL A 79 26.53 10.46 -0.84
N LEU A 80 26.82 11.15 0.26
CA LEU A 80 27.20 12.55 0.29
C LEU A 80 28.67 12.63 0.71
N TYR A 81 29.48 13.33 -0.08
CA TYR A 81 30.89 13.55 0.21
C TYR A 81 31.23 15.05 0.24
N ASP A 82 32.30 15.41 0.94
CA ASP A 82 32.90 16.75 0.84
C ASP A 82 33.91 16.77 -0.32
N PRO A 83 33.71 17.57 -1.38
CA PRO A 83 34.67 17.65 -2.48
C PRO A 83 36.03 18.24 -2.06
N LYS A 84 36.10 18.92 -0.91
CA LYS A 84 37.36 19.42 -0.35
C LYS A 84 38.03 18.43 0.59
N ASP A 85 37.32 17.38 0.99
CA ASP A 85 37.80 16.38 1.94
C ASP A 85 37.15 15.02 1.66
N HIS A 86 37.78 14.23 0.78
CA HIS A 86 37.30 12.90 0.36
C HIS A 86 37.26 11.87 1.51
N SER A 87 37.81 12.17 2.68
CA SER A 87 37.64 11.32 3.87
C SER A 87 36.24 11.47 4.50
N ARG A 88 35.53 12.55 4.17
CA ARG A 88 34.21 12.87 4.73
C ARG A 88 33.12 12.39 3.80
N VAL A 89 32.70 11.15 4.01
CA VAL A 89 31.60 10.52 3.29
C VAL A 89 30.54 10.06 4.28
N GLN A 90 29.27 10.24 3.92
CA GLN A 90 28.14 9.67 4.65
C GLN A 90 27.14 9.06 3.67
N LEU A 91 26.39 8.07 4.11
CA LEU A 91 25.26 7.58 3.32
C LEU A 91 24.19 8.69 3.21
N ASP A 92 23.60 8.86 2.03
CA ASP A 92 22.48 9.76 1.84
C ASP A 92 21.21 9.09 2.37
N HIS A 93 20.88 9.33 3.65
CA HIS A 93 19.69 8.77 4.33
C HIS A 93 18.41 9.54 4.01
N ARG A 94 18.46 10.58 3.15
CA ARG A 94 17.22 11.19 2.67
C ARG A 94 16.39 10.08 2.05
N PRO A 95 15.07 9.98 2.36
CA PRO A 95 14.20 9.01 1.72
C PRO A 95 14.40 9.21 0.23
N ALA A 96 15.12 8.26 -0.34
CA ALA A 96 15.71 8.54 -1.61
C ALA A 96 14.55 8.71 -2.60
N ALA A 97 14.82 9.42 -3.68
CA ALA A 97 14.03 9.28 -4.90
C ALA A 97 14.08 7.84 -5.47
N THR A 98 14.35 6.84 -4.62
CA THR A 98 14.29 5.40 -4.80
C THR A 98 12.98 4.85 -4.25
N ALA A 99 11.93 5.65 -4.01
CA ALA A 99 10.58 5.06 -3.92
C ALA A 99 10.38 4.19 -5.17
N ASP A 100 10.73 4.72 -6.34
CA ASP A 100 10.71 3.98 -7.60
C ASP A 100 11.64 2.78 -7.63
N ALA A 101 12.91 2.92 -7.27
CA ALA A 101 13.88 1.82 -7.32
C ALA A 101 13.65 0.74 -6.23
N ALA A 102 13.15 1.13 -5.05
CA ALA A 102 12.78 0.21 -3.99
C ALA A 102 11.48 -0.53 -4.35
N ILE A 103 10.52 0.16 -4.98
CA ILE A 103 9.32 -0.47 -5.54
C ILE A 103 9.69 -1.41 -6.68
N ASP A 104 10.58 -1.02 -7.59
CA ASP A 104 11.05 -1.88 -8.67
C ASP A 104 11.81 -3.10 -8.15
N ALA A 105 12.63 -2.96 -7.12
CA ALA A 105 13.32 -4.07 -6.47
C ALA A 105 12.36 -5.01 -5.73
N VAL A 106 11.34 -4.47 -5.05
CA VAL A 106 10.30 -5.27 -4.38
C VAL A 106 9.42 -5.99 -5.39
N THR A 107 9.01 -5.33 -6.48
CA THR A 107 8.21 -5.93 -7.56
C THR A 107 9.01 -6.96 -8.36
N ALA A 108 10.31 -6.73 -8.59
CA ALA A 108 11.19 -7.72 -9.22
C ALA A 108 11.40 -8.98 -8.36
N ALA A 109 11.43 -8.82 -7.03
CA ALA A 109 11.55 -9.93 -6.08
C ALA A 109 10.21 -10.69 -5.86
N ARG A 110 9.08 -10.06 -6.20
CA ARG A 110 7.71 -10.54 -5.97
C ARG A 110 6.86 -10.38 -7.23
N PRO A 111 7.04 -11.26 -8.25
CA PRO A 111 6.29 -11.18 -9.50
C PRO A 111 4.77 -11.35 -9.31
N ASP A 112 4.32 -11.89 -8.17
CA ASP A 112 2.93 -11.94 -7.73
C ASP A 112 2.31 -10.53 -7.54
N LEU A 113 3.13 -9.55 -7.15
CA LEU A 113 2.70 -8.15 -6.97
C LEU A 113 2.69 -7.36 -8.29
N ALA A 114 3.44 -7.81 -9.31
CA ALA A 114 3.51 -7.13 -10.61
C ALA A 114 2.18 -7.18 -11.38
N GLY A 115 1.37 -8.22 -11.17
CA GLY A 115 0.03 -8.34 -11.73
C GLY A 115 -1.10 -7.88 -10.81
N ALA A 116 -0.80 -7.56 -9.55
CA ALA A 116 -1.80 -7.15 -8.58
C ALA A 116 -2.32 -5.75 -8.91
N GLN A 117 -3.64 -5.62 -9.05
CA GLN A 117 -4.30 -4.34 -9.30
C GLN A 117 -5.21 -3.99 -8.13
N VAL A 118 -5.22 -2.72 -7.76
CA VAL A 118 -6.14 -2.16 -6.78
C VAL A 118 -6.88 -1.03 -7.47
N MET A 119 -8.21 -1.13 -7.55
CA MET A 119 -9.06 -0.12 -8.20
C MET A 119 -8.69 0.15 -9.67
N GLY A 120 -8.21 -0.87 -10.40
CA GLY A 120 -7.79 -0.76 -11.81
C GLY A 120 -6.43 -0.09 -12.04
N MET A 121 -5.73 0.30 -10.97
CA MET A 121 -4.33 0.73 -11.04
C MET A 121 -3.41 -0.41 -10.59
N PRO A 122 -2.24 -0.58 -11.22
CA PRO A 122 -1.27 -1.56 -10.75
C PRO A 122 -0.82 -1.17 -9.34
N MET A 123 -0.65 -2.17 -8.47
CA MET A 123 -0.32 -1.98 -7.06
C MET A 123 0.97 -1.16 -6.89
N THR A 124 1.90 -1.26 -7.84
CA THR A 124 3.12 -0.42 -7.90
C THR A 124 2.82 1.06 -7.98
N ASP A 125 1.87 1.49 -8.81
CA ASP A 125 1.51 2.90 -8.96
C ASP A 125 0.76 3.42 -7.73
N VAL A 126 -0.05 2.55 -7.11
CA VAL A 126 -0.73 2.85 -5.86
C VAL A 126 0.28 3.09 -4.74
N ILE A 127 1.30 2.23 -4.61
CA ILE A 127 2.37 2.38 -3.62
C ILE A 127 3.20 3.64 -3.90
N ARG A 128 3.58 3.90 -5.17
CA ARG A 128 4.32 5.12 -5.56
C ARG A 128 3.58 6.38 -5.11
N ARG A 129 2.30 6.48 -5.44
CA ARG A 129 1.47 7.65 -5.13
C ARG A 129 1.23 7.83 -3.63
N ALA A 130 1.03 6.75 -2.90
CA ALA A 130 0.90 6.78 -1.43
C ALA A 130 2.19 7.25 -0.73
N ILE A 131 3.36 6.99 -1.30
CA ILE A 131 4.64 7.43 -0.76
C ILE A 131 4.93 8.89 -1.13
N SER A 132 4.64 9.30 -2.37
CA SER A 132 4.92 10.66 -2.84
C SER A 132 4.03 11.73 -2.18
N ASP A 133 2.75 11.43 -1.97
CA ASP A 133 1.82 12.34 -1.28
C ASP A 133 0.77 11.54 -0.46
N PRO A 134 1.08 11.21 0.80
CA PRO A 134 0.21 10.40 1.65
C PRO A 134 -1.15 11.05 1.94
N THR A 135 -1.18 12.40 1.95
CA THR A 135 -2.37 13.18 2.29
C THR A 135 -3.34 13.22 1.12
N ALA A 136 -2.86 13.56 -0.07
CA ALA A 136 -3.67 13.54 -1.28
C ALA A 136 -4.18 12.14 -1.61
N PHE A 137 -3.33 11.11 -1.40
CA PHE A 137 -3.73 9.72 -1.57
C PHE A 137 -4.84 9.31 -0.60
N ARG A 138 -4.76 9.70 0.67
CA ARG A 138 -5.81 9.42 1.68
C ARG A 138 -7.13 10.11 1.33
N GLU A 139 -7.09 11.36 0.87
CA GLU A 139 -8.28 12.08 0.42
C GLU A 139 -8.92 11.42 -0.81
N GLU A 140 -8.10 11.02 -1.79
CA GLU A 140 -8.56 10.29 -2.97
C GLU A 140 -9.24 8.96 -2.59
N MET A 141 -8.65 8.21 -1.65
CA MET A 141 -9.21 6.96 -1.15
C MET A 141 -10.52 7.16 -0.37
N MET A 142 -10.63 8.21 0.44
CA MET A 142 -11.90 8.53 1.12
C MET A 142 -12.99 8.93 0.13
N ARG A 143 -12.65 9.72 -0.88
CA ARG A 143 -13.59 10.14 -1.93
C ARG A 143 -14.08 8.95 -2.77
N ARG A 144 -13.18 8.07 -3.18
CA ARG A 144 -13.55 6.80 -3.85
C ARG A 144 -14.32 5.85 -2.96
N GLY A 145 -13.99 5.80 -1.66
CA GLY A 145 -14.76 5.03 -0.68
C GLY A 145 -16.21 5.51 -0.59
N ALA A 146 -16.43 6.82 -0.61
CA ALA A 146 -17.75 7.42 -0.65
C ALA A 146 -18.48 7.12 -1.98
N GLU A 147 -17.78 7.17 -3.12
CA GLU A 147 -18.34 6.81 -4.43
C GLU A 147 -18.74 5.33 -4.52
N MET A 148 -17.90 4.41 -4.03
CA MET A 148 -18.25 2.97 -3.98
C MET A 148 -19.40 2.70 -3.01
N GLN A 149 -19.45 3.41 -1.88
CA GLN A 149 -20.56 3.29 -0.94
C GLN A 149 -21.86 3.76 -1.59
N GLN A 150 -21.84 4.86 -2.35
CA GLN A 150 -22.99 5.32 -3.13
C GLN A 150 -23.40 4.31 -4.22
N GLN A 151 -22.46 3.68 -4.92
CA GLN A 151 -22.77 2.64 -5.90
C GLN A 151 -23.35 1.37 -5.24
N ALA A 152 -22.86 0.99 -4.06
CA ALA A 152 -23.42 -0.12 -3.28
C ALA A 152 -24.84 0.20 -2.76
N PHE A 153 -25.11 1.44 -2.35
CA PHE A 153 -26.45 1.89 -1.97
C PHE A 153 -27.40 2.02 -3.17
N GLY A 154 -26.91 2.37 -4.35
CA GLY A 154 -27.70 2.45 -5.59
C GLY A 154 -28.07 1.07 -6.17
N ALA A 155 -27.17 0.07 -6.04
CA ALA A 155 -27.45 -1.31 -6.43
C ALA A 155 -28.32 -2.09 -5.41
N ALA A 156 -28.42 -1.57 -4.17
CA ALA A 156 -29.26 -2.14 -3.12
C ALA A 156 -30.68 -1.55 -3.07
N MET A 157 -31.01 -0.56 -3.90
CA MET A 157 -32.41 -0.20 -4.13
C MET A 157 -33.01 -1.20 -5.12
N PRO A 158 -33.96 -2.06 -4.71
CA PRO A 158 -34.76 -2.76 -5.70
C PRO A 158 -35.45 -1.67 -6.53
N ALA A 159 -35.33 -1.77 -7.86
CA ALA A 159 -36.28 -1.11 -8.73
C ALA A 159 -37.68 -1.38 -8.18
N PRO A 160 -38.61 -0.41 -8.20
CA PRO A 160 -40.01 -0.73 -7.95
C PRO A 160 -40.43 -1.68 -9.07
N ALA A 161 -40.23 -2.97 -8.84
CA ALA A 161 -40.83 -4.03 -9.60
C ALA A 161 -42.31 -3.69 -9.60
N ALA A 162 -42.87 -3.58 -10.80
CA ALA A 162 -44.29 -3.58 -11.02
C ALA A 162 -44.88 -4.89 -10.44
N GLN A 163 -45.02 -4.97 -9.12
CA GLN A 163 -45.66 -6.06 -8.38
C GLN A 163 -47.18 -5.85 -8.29
N ALA A 164 -47.71 -4.82 -8.96
CA ALA A 164 -49.13 -4.48 -8.94
C ALA A 164 -49.97 -5.19 -10.01
N ARG A 165 -49.47 -6.28 -10.61
CA ARG A 165 -50.26 -7.15 -11.51
C ARG A 165 -49.91 -8.63 -11.31
N GLN A 166 -49.86 -9.11 -10.08
CA GLN A 166 -50.11 -10.54 -9.88
C GLN A 166 -51.58 -10.77 -10.24
N ASP A 167 -51.81 -11.47 -11.34
CA ASP A 167 -53.13 -11.73 -11.93
C ASP A 167 -54.12 -12.22 -10.87
N PRO A 168 -55.35 -11.70 -10.86
CA PRO A 168 -56.37 -12.08 -9.87
C PRO A 168 -56.62 -13.60 -9.86
N ILE A 169 -56.44 -14.27 -11.00
CA ILE A 169 -56.56 -15.72 -11.14
C ILE A 169 -55.52 -16.47 -10.29
N GLU A 170 -54.24 -16.08 -10.32
CA GLU A 170 -53.19 -16.75 -9.53
C GLU A 170 -53.41 -16.60 -8.02
N ARG A 171 -53.99 -15.48 -7.58
CA ARG A 171 -54.31 -15.27 -6.16
C ARG A 171 -55.45 -16.16 -5.70
N LEU A 172 -56.46 -16.37 -6.56
CA LEU A 172 -57.58 -17.27 -6.28
C LEU A 172 -57.11 -18.73 -6.20
N GLU A 173 -56.17 -19.15 -7.05
CA GLU A 173 -55.59 -20.49 -7.02
C GLU A 173 -54.84 -20.78 -5.70
N ARG A 174 -54.03 -19.83 -5.22
CA ARG A 174 -53.34 -19.97 -3.92
C ARG A 174 -54.32 -20.04 -2.75
N LEU A 175 -55.39 -19.25 -2.78
CA LEU A 175 -56.42 -19.29 -1.75
C LEU A 175 -57.15 -20.64 -1.73
N ALA A 176 -57.42 -21.23 -2.91
CA ALA A 176 -58.07 -22.53 -3.00
C ALA A 176 -57.18 -23.64 -2.42
N ALA A 177 -55.88 -23.62 -2.76
CA ALA A 177 -54.91 -24.56 -2.21
C ALA A 177 -54.75 -24.45 -0.68
N LEU A 178 -54.90 -23.24 -0.12
CA LEU A 178 -54.83 -23.04 1.34
C LEU A 178 -56.11 -23.51 2.06
N LYS A 179 -57.28 -23.34 1.45
CA LYS A 179 -58.54 -23.92 1.92
C LYS A 179 -58.50 -25.45 1.90
N GLU A 180 -58.03 -26.07 0.82
CA GLU A 180 -57.91 -27.53 0.71
C GLU A 180 -56.96 -28.12 1.75
N ARG A 181 -55.94 -27.35 2.16
CA ARG A 181 -55.03 -27.72 3.26
C ARG A 181 -55.61 -27.49 4.65
N GLY A 182 -56.85 -26.98 4.75
CA GLY A 182 -57.52 -26.66 6.02
C GLY A 182 -56.92 -25.47 6.76
N LEU A 183 -56.12 -24.63 6.09
CA LEU A 183 -55.48 -23.45 6.67
C LEU A 183 -56.34 -22.18 6.58
N LEU A 184 -57.39 -22.21 5.76
CA LEU A 184 -58.44 -21.20 5.72
C LEU A 184 -59.80 -21.86 5.87
N THR A 185 -60.67 -21.21 6.63
CA THR A 185 -62.08 -21.58 6.70
C THR A 185 -62.82 -21.15 5.43
N ASP A 186 -63.98 -21.78 5.17
CA ASP A 186 -64.82 -21.46 4.02
C ASP A 186 -65.23 -19.98 3.97
N GLU A 187 -65.49 -19.37 5.14
CA GLU A 187 -65.86 -17.97 5.25
C GLU A 187 -64.71 -17.02 4.92
N GLU A 188 -63.48 -17.33 5.37
CA GLU A 188 -62.30 -16.51 5.09
C GLU A 188 -61.90 -16.57 3.61
N PHE A 189 -62.08 -17.73 2.98
CA PHE A 189 -61.84 -17.92 1.56
C PHE A 189 -62.79 -17.07 0.70
N GLU A 190 -64.09 -17.08 1.00
CA GLU A 190 -65.08 -16.32 0.24
C GLU A 190 -64.91 -14.80 0.41
N GLN A 191 -64.54 -14.33 1.61
CA GLN A 191 -64.23 -12.91 1.84
C GLN A 191 -63.04 -12.43 1.01
N GLN A 192 -61.96 -13.21 0.93
CA GLN A 192 -60.79 -12.85 0.13
C GLN A 192 -61.06 -12.91 -1.37
N LYS A 193 -61.84 -13.90 -1.82
CA LYS A 193 -62.24 -14.03 -3.23
C LYS A 193 -63.07 -12.84 -3.71
N ARG A 194 -64.05 -12.37 -2.93
CA ARG A 194 -64.82 -11.14 -3.24
C ARG A 194 -63.94 -9.90 -3.32
N LYS A 195 -63.00 -9.77 -2.39
CA LYS A 195 -62.03 -8.66 -2.38
C LYS A 195 -61.11 -8.64 -3.60
N ILE A 196 -60.79 -9.81 -4.18
CA ILE A 196 -59.97 -9.94 -5.38
C ILE A 196 -60.79 -9.72 -6.66
N LEU A 197 -62.07 -10.11 -6.67
CA LEU A 197 -63.00 -9.93 -7.79
C LEU A 197 -63.66 -8.53 -7.82
N GLY A 198 -63.55 -7.76 -6.73
CA GLY A 198 -63.99 -6.37 -6.67
C GLY A 198 -65.49 -6.15 -6.42
N GLU A 199 -66.17 -7.14 -5.82
CA GLU A 199 -67.60 -7.06 -5.43
C GLU A 199 -67.80 -6.80 -3.94
#